data_AF-A0A929API7-F1
#
_entry.id   AF-A0A929API7-F1
#
_cell.length_a   1.000
_cell.length_b   1.000
_cell.length_c   1.000
_cell.angle_alpha   90.00
_cell.angle_beta   90.00
_cell.angle_gamma   90.00
#
_symmetry.space_group_name_H-M   'P 1'
#
loop_
_entity.id
_entity.type
_entity.pdbx_description
1 polymer ?
#
loop_
_entity_poly.entity_id
_entity_poly.type
_entity_poly.pdbx_seq_one_letter_code
_entity_poly.pdbx_strand_id
1 'polypeptide(L)'
;MQHDFRFRLQPLKSSPDTVLLSYIKSQGKASNDLVLRAIRAFWMPFAYQDCGEKQEQDLKLLAANMVFVLEDHANYLRTTFNLPSSMVTGKRW
;
A
#
# COMPACT_ATOMS: atom_id res chain seq x y z
N MET A 1 -17.92 17.33 -7.04
CA MET A 1 -16.75 17.94 -6.38
C MET A 1 -15.60 16.95 -6.47
N GLN A 2 -14.42 17.35 -6.97
CA GLN A 2 -13.21 16.51 -6.93
C GLN A 2 -12.37 16.93 -5.74
N HIS A 3 -11.76 15.97 -5.04
CA HIS A 3 -10.85 16.25 -3.93
C HIS A 3 -9.41 16.24 -4.44
N ASP A 4 -8.69 17.36 -4.33
CA ASP A 4 -7.27 17.46 -4.69
C ASP A 4 -6.41 17.09 -3.47
N PHE A 5 -5.72 15.93 -3.54
CA PHE A 5 -4.76 15.49 -2.54
C PHE A 5 -3.35 15.53 -3.13
N ARG A 6 -2.46 16.32 -2.51
CA ARG A 6 -1.07 16.48 -2.97
C ARG A 6 -0.09 15.84 -2.00
N PHE A 7 0.52 14.74 -2.41
CA PHE A 7 1.60 14.09 -1.67
C PHE A 7 2.97 14.55 -2.23
N ARG A 8 3.75 15.30 -1.44
CA ARG A 8 5.10 15.72 -1.80
C ARG A 8 6.11 15.04 -0.88
N LEU A 9 6.90 14.13 -1.43
CA LEU A 9 8.03 13.48 -0.77
C LEU A 9 9.31 13.78 -1.56
N GLN A 10 10.36 14.20 -0.85
CA GLN A 10 11.67 14.54 -1.45
C GLN A 10 12.77 13.75 -0.73
N PRO A 11 12.92 12.46 -1.04
CA PRO A 11 13.97 11.67 -0.42
C PRO A 11 15.36 12.10 -0.91
N LEU A 12 16.40 11.75 -0.13
CA LEU A 12 17.78 11.93 -0.55
C LEU A 12 18.04 11.12 -1.83
N LYS A 13 18.79 11.70 -2.78
CA LYS A 13 19.06 11.06 -4.09
C LYS A 13 19.66 9.65 -3.99
N SER A 14 20.40 9.38 -2.92
CA SER A 14 21.03 8.08 -2.66
C SER A 14 20.13 7.08 -1.93
N SER A 15 18.93 7.47 -1.50
CA SER A 15 18.06 6.55 -0.74
C SER A 15 17.36 5.55 -1.67
N PRO A 16 17.05 4.33 -1.17
CA PRO A 16 16.20 3.38 -1.87
C PRO A 16 14.85 3.97 -2.32
N ASP A 17 14.29 4.93 -1.56
CA ASP A 17 13.04 5.59 -1.89
C ASP A 17 13.13 6.38 -3.21
N THR A 18 14.30 6.94 -3.55
CA THR A 18 14.50 7.61 -4.84
C THR A 18 14.30 6.64 -6.01
N VAL A 19 14.78 5.39 -5.87
CA VAL A 19 14.58 4.34 -6.88
C VAL A 19 13.11 3.97 -6.99
N LEU A 20 12.44 3.74 -5.85
CA LEU A 20 11.01 3.43 -5.79
C LEU A 20 10.16 4.53 -6.44
N LEU A 21 10.36 5.79 -6.04
CA LEU A 21 9.59 6.92 -6.57
C LEU A 21 9.85 7.13 -8.06
N SER A 22 11.08 6.90 -8.53
CA SER A 22 11.40 6.95 -9.96
C SER A 22 10.69 5.85 -10.74
N TYR A 23 10.63 4.63 -10.20
CA TYR A 23 9.86 3.52 -10.78
C TYR A 23 8.36 3.83 -10.83
N ILE A 24 7.77 4.33 -9.74
CA ILE A 24 6.34 4.70 -9.72
C ILE A 24 6.08 5.81 -10.75
N LYS A 25 6.95 6.82 -10.81
CA LYS A 25 6.81 7.92 -11.78
C LYS A 25 6.89 7.44 -13.22
N SER A 26 7.72 6.44 -13.53
CA SER A 26 7.83 5.91 -14.89
C SER A 26 6.57 5.19 -15.39
N GLN A 27 5.63 4.84 -14.50
CA GLN A 27 4.33 4.25 -14.85
C GLN A 27 3.34 5.26 -15.45
N GLY A 28 3.71 6.55 -15.53
CA GLY A 28 2.90 7.59 -16.17
C GLY A 28 1.53 7.76 -15.51
N LYS A 29 0.45 7.60 -16.29
CA LYS A 29 -0.94 7.77 -15.82
C LYS A 29 -1.31 6.77 -14.70
N ALA A 30 -0.66 5.62 -14.62
CA ALA A 30 -0.93 4.61 -13.60
C ALA A 30 -0.22 4.87 -12.25
N SER A 31 0.68 5.86 -12.18
CA SER A 31 1.45 6.17 -10.97
C SER A 31 0.56 6.45 -9.75
N ASN A 32 -0.45 7.31 -9.92
CA ASN A 32 -1.39 7.64 -8.84
C ASN A 32 -2.21 6.43 -8.40
N ASP A 33 -2.62 5.57 -9.34
CA ASP A 33 -3.39 4.37 -9.01
C ASP A 33 -2.56 3.36 -8.22
N LEU A 34 -1.26 3.22 -8.54
CA LEU A 34 -0.35 2.35 -7.79
C LEU A 34 -0.16 2.85 -6.35
N VAL A 35 0.11 4.15 -6.18
CA VAL A 35 0.26 4.76 -4.86
C VAL A 35 -1.04 4.61 -4.07
N LEU A 36 -2.18 4.90 -4.70
CA LEU A 36 -3.48 4.85 -4.06
C LEU A 36 -3.85 3.41 -3.63
N ARG A 37 -3.59 2.40 -4.46
CA ARG A 37 -3.80 1.00 -4.09
C ARG A 37 -2.94 0.60 -2.89
N ALA A 38 -1.66 0.99 -2.90
CA ALA A 38 -0.74 0.69 -1.80
C ALA A 38 -1.24 1.30 -0.48
N ILE A 39 -1.53 2.60 -0.43
CA ILE A 39 -1.97 3.25 0.82
C ILE A 39 -3.34 2.77 1.29
N ARG A 40 -4.26 2.44 0.37
CA ARG A 40 -5.62 1.97 0.73
C ARG A 40 -5.57 0.67 1.51
N ALA A 41 -4.73 -0.28 1.07
CA ALA A 41 -4.60 -1.58 1.72
C ALA A 41 -4.17 -1.46 3.19
N PHE A 42 -3.38 -0.43 3.54
CA PHE A 42 -2.95 -0.21 4.93
C PHE A 42 -3.90 0.67 5.74
N TRP A 43 -4.47 1.71 5.13
CA TRP A 43 -5.06 2.81 5.90
C TRP A 43 -6.58 3.00 5.72
N MET A 44 -7.19 2.40 4.70
CA MET A 44 -8.62 2.61 4.43
C MET A 44 -9.54 2.18 5.59
N PRO A 45 -9.34 1.02 6.25
CA PRO A 45 -10.21 0.63 7.37
C PRO A 45 -10.14 1.63 8.52
N PHE A 46 -8.94 2.14 8.83
CA PHE A 46 -8.73 3.15 9.86
C PHE A 46 -9.35 4.50 9.50
N ALA A 47 -9.24 4.92 8.23
CA ALA A 47 -9.88 6.14 7.77
C ALA A 47 -11.41 6.10 7.92
N TYR A 48 -12.05 4.97 7.58
CA TYR A 48 -13.50 4.79 7.77
C TYR A 48 -13.90 4.64 9.25
N GLN A 49 -13.03 4.06 10.07
CA GLN A 49 -13.23 3.99 11.52
C GLN A 49 -13.23 5.39 12.15
N ASP A 50 -12.29 6.25 11.74
CA ASP A 50 -12.13 7.61 12.26
C ASP A 50 -13.27 8.55 11.84
N CYS A 51 -13.73 8.47 10.58
CA CYS A 51 -14.81 9.33 10.10
C CYS A 51 -16.21 8.90 10.53
N GLY A 52 -16.38 7.67 11.06
CA GLY A 52 -17.67 7.16 11.54
C GLY A 52 -18.71 6.85 10.46
N GLU A 53 -18.32 6.83 9.18
CA GLU A 53 -19.25 6.62 8.04
C GLU A 53 -19.67 5.16 7.85
N LYS A 54 -19.11 4.21 8.61
CA LYS A 54 -19.42 2.77 8.50
C LYS A 54 -19.79 2.16 9.84
N GLN A 55 -20.73 1.21 9.80
CA GLN A 55 -21.07 0.39 10.96
C GLN A 55 -19.95 -0.61 11.26
N GLU A 56 -19.91 -1.12 12.49
CA GLU A 56 -18.85 -2.03 12.95
C GLU A 56 -18.70 -3.29 12.06
N GLN A 57 -19.81 -3.87 11.59
CA GLN A 57 -19.78 -5.04 10.72
C GLN A 57 -19.14 -4.73 9.35
N ASP A 58 -19.49 -3.58 8.76
CA ASP A 58 -18.91 -3.13 7.50
C ASP A 58 -17.42 -2.79 7.64
N LEU A 59 -17.01 -2.25 8.78
CA LEU A 59 -15.60 -1.99 9.10
C LEU A 59 -14.80 -3.30 9.21
N LYS A 60 -15.35 -4.32 9.86
CA LYS A 60 -14.72 -5.64 9.94
C LYS A 60 -14.56 -6.29 8.56
N LEU A 61 -15.60 -6.23 7.74
CA LEU A 61 -15.54 -6.73 6.37
C LEU A 61 -14.51 -5.96 5.53
N LEU A 62 -14.49 -4.63 5.64
CA LEU A 62 -13.51 -3.79 4.96
C LEU A 62 -12.08 -4.13 5.39
N ALA A 63 -11.83 -4.31 6.70
CA ALA A 63 -10.53 -4.71 7.22
C ALA A 63 -10.12 -6.09 6.68
N ALA A 64 -11.02 -7.08 6.70
CA ALA A 64 -10.74 -8.41 6.15
C ALA A 64 -10.38 -8.36 4.65
N ASN A 65 -11.11 -7.56 3.87
CA ASN A 65 -10.80 -7.36 2.45
C ASN A 65 -9.42 -6.73 2.25
N MET A 66 -9.02 -5.76 3.08
CA MET A 66 -7.70 -5.14 2.98
C MET A 66 -6.58 -6.08 3.42
N VAL A 67 -6.80 -6.93 4.44
CA VAL A 67 -5.87 -8.01 4.80
C VAL A 67 -5.67 -8.96 3.62
N PHE A 68 -6.75 -9.40 2.97
CA PHE A 68 -6.65 -10.25 1.79
C PHE A 68 -5.79 -9.61 0.68
N VAL A 69 -5.98 -8.31 0.39
CA VAL A 69 -5.16 -7.58 -0.59
C VAL A 69 -3.68 -7.55 -0.20
N LEU A 70 -3.38 -7.35 1.08
CA LEU A 70 -2.00 -7.36 1.58
C LEU A 70 -1.35 -8.74 1.48
N GLU A 71 -2.10 -9.79 1.83
CA GLU A 71 -1.63 -11.18 1.73
C GLU A 71 -1.40 -11.60 0.29
N ASP A 72 -2.31 -11.26 -0.62
CA ASP A 72 -2.16 -11.49 -2.05
C ASP A 72 -0.92 -10.79 -2.61
N HIS A 73 -0.72 -9.51 -2.23
CA HIS A 73 0.48 -8.78 -2.66
C HIS A 73 1.77 -9.37 -2.07
N ALA A 74 1.76 -9.80 -0.81
CA ALA A 74 2.88 -10.50 -0.21
C ALA A 74 3.19 -11.82 -0.95
N ASN A 75 2.17 -12.58 -1.34
CA ASN A 75 2.33 -13.79 -2.14
C ASN A 75 2.85 -13.52 -3.55
N TYR A 76 2.42 -12.42 -4.17
CA TYR A 76 2.96 -11.96 -5.44
C TYR A 76 4.46 -11.67 -5.32
N LEU A 77 4.88 -10.88 -4.33
CA LEU A 77 6.31 -10.62 -4.07
C LEU A 77 7.09 -11.91 -3.84
N ARG A 78 6.55 -12.83 -3.02
CA ARG A 78 7.20 -14.13 -2.78
C ARG A 78 7.40 -14.91 -4.07
N THR A 79 6.36 -15.01 -4.89
CA THR A 79 6.42 -15.73 -6.17
C THR A 79 7.38 -15.06 -7.14
N THR A 80 7.26 -13.75 -7.35
CA THR A 80 8.08 -12.98 -8.29
C THR A 80 9.57 -13.04 -7.95
N PHE A 81 9.90 -13.04 -6.65
CA PHE A 81 11.28 -13.05 -6.18
C PHE A 81 11.76 -14.43 -5.68
N ASN A 82 11.00 -15.50 -5.92
CA ASN A 82 11.29 -16.88 -5.48
C ASN A 82 11.63 -16.99 -3.97
N LEU A 83 10.87 -16.29 -3.13
CA LEU A 83 11.03 -16.28 -1.68
C LEU A 83 10.20 -17.40 -1.02
N PRO A 84 10.64 -17.94 0.13
CA PRO A 84 9.88 -18.94 0.87
C PRO A 84 8.56 -18.37 1.43
N SER A 85 7.57 -19.25 1.59
CA SER A 85 6.24 -18.91 2.12
C SER A 85 6.27 -18.36 3.55
N SER A 86 7.26 -18.77 4.35
CA SER A 86 7.57 -18.19 5.66
C SER A 86 9.00 -17.64 5.66
N MET A 87 9.15 -16.36 6.01
CA MET A 87 10.47 -15.81 6.27
C MET A 87 10.85 -16.18 7.71
N VAL A 88 11.94 -16.94 7.87
CA VAL A 88 12.67 -16.96 9.14
C VAL A 88 13.09 -15.51 9.42
N THR A 89 12.82 -15.04 10.63
CA THR A 89 12.97 -13.65 11.07
C THR A 89 14.39 -13.10 10.84
N GLY A 90 14.62 -12.57 9.64
CA GLY A 90 15.79 -11.76 9.29
C GLY A 90 15.54 -10.28 9.59
N LYS A 91 16.62 -9.55 9.94
CA LYS A 91 16.59 -8.14 10.35
C LYS A 91 15.64 -7.28 9.51
N ARG A 92 14.77 -6.53 10.20
CA ARG A 92 13.92 -5.49 9.62
C ARG A 92 14.79 -4.33 9.11
N TRP A 93 14.42 -3.81 7.94
CA TRP A 93 14.99 -2.61 7.32
C TRP A 93 14.57 -1.35 8.06
#